data_AF-A0AB36F0C6-F1
#
_entry.id   AF-A0AB36F0C6-F1
#
_cell.length_a   1.000
_cell.length_b   1.000
_cell.length_c   1.000
_cell.angle_alpha   90.00
_cell.angle_beta   90.00
_cell.angle_gamma   90.00
#
_symmetry.space_group_name_H-M   'P 1'
#
loop_
_entity.id
_entity.type
_entity.pdbx_description
1 polymer ?
#
loop_
_entity_poly.entity_id
_entity_poly.type
_entity_poly.pdbx_seq_one_letter_code
_entity_poly.pdbx_strand_id
1 'polypeptide(L)'
;MSRLTHLIEAARGDLPPWVSTPAERWDAIASECGPDEVLEIEQRLYALRLELDAVEDWDGDTRDDIHKAIEQFRRLLQLAGDKARCQR
;
A
#
# COMPACT_ATOMS: atom_id res chain seq x y z
N MET A 1 -3.35 6.53 14.69
CA MET A 1 -3.19 6.41 13.23
C MET A 1 -1.76 6.77 12.88
N SER A 2 -1.15 6.05 11.94
CA SER A 2 0.21 6.34 11.48
C SER A 2 0.23 7.46 10.42
N ARG A 3 1.40 8.06 10.20
CA ARG A 3 1.60 9.09 9.17
C ARG A 3 1.30 8.57 7.77
N LEU A 4 1.67 7.32 7.48
CA LEU A 4 1.31 6.65 6.23
C LEU A 4 -0.21 6.56 6.03
N THR A 5 -0.96 6.27 7.09
CA THR A 5 -2.44 6.22 7.03
C THR A 5 -3.01 7.59 6.66
N HIS A 6 -2.51 8.66 7.29
CA HIS A 6 -2.91 10.03 6.96
C HIS A 6 -2.60 10.38 5.50
N LEU A 7 -1.44 10.01 4.98
CA LEU A 7 -1.08 10.25 3.58
C LEU A 7 -2.00 9.50 2.62
N ILE A 8 -2.34 8.24 2.93
CA ILE A 8 -3.26 7.44 2.12
C ILE A 8 -4.67 8.02 2.16
N GLU A 9 -5.17 8.42 3.33
CA GLU A 9 -6.47 9.06 3.47
C GLU A 9 -6.53 10.40 2.74
N ALA A 10 -5.49 11.24 2.87
CA ALA A 10 -5.39 12.51 2.16
C ALA A 10 -5.33 12.32 0.64
N ALA A 11 -4.59 11.30 0.17
CA ALA A 11 -4.51 10.96 -1.25
C ALA A 11 -5.81 10.36 -1.78
N ARG A 12 -6.58 9.63 -0.96
CA ARG A 12 -7.92 9.20 -1.32
C ARG A 12 -8.86 10.40 -1.43
N GLY A 13 -8.81 11.31 -0.47
CA GLY A 13 -9.63 12.52 -0.44
C GLY A 13 -11.10 12.18 -0.68
N ASP A 14 -11.66 12.71 -1.77
CA ASP A 14 -13.07 12.53 -2.18
C ASP A 14 -13.36 11.26 -3.00
N LEU A 15 -12.41 10.32 -3.11
CA LEU A 15 -12.68 9.09 -3.84
C LEU A 15 -13.73 8.24 -3.11
N PRO A 16 -14.74 7.74 -3.84
CA PRO A 16 -15.71 6.84 -3.24
C PRO A 16 -15.03 5.59 -2.65
N PRO A 17 -15.62 4.96 -1.61
CA PRO A 17 -15.04 3.79 -0.94
C PRO A 17 -14.68 2.64 -1.88
N TRP A 18 -15.47 2.46 -2.94
CA TRP A 18 -15.34 1.39 -3.94
C TRP A 18 -14.38 1.74 -5.10
N VAL A 19 -13.88 2.97 -5.17
CA VAL A 19 -12.91 3.37 -6.21
C VAL A 19 -11.50 3.15 -5.69
N SER A 20 -10.73 2.36 -6.43
CA SER A 20 -9.31 2.17 -6.16
C SER A 20 -8.54 3.47 -6.33
N THR A 21 -7.63 3.74 -5.40
CA THR A 21 -6.73 4.89 -5.49
C THR A 21 -5.89 4.82 -6.78
N PRO A 22 -5.91 5.85 -7.64
CA PRO A 22 -5.12 5.89 -8.87
C PRO A 22 -3.62 5.81 -8.59
N ALA A 23 -2.87 5.20 -9.53
CA ALA A 23 -1.41 5.05 -9.43
C ALA A 23 -0.68 6.38 -9.19
N GLU A 24 -1.11 7.46 -9.86
CA GLU A 24 -0.51 8.80 -9.74
C GLU A 24 -0.54 9.33 -8.30
N ARG A 25 -1.58 8.98 -7.54
CA ARG A 25 -1.70 9.40 -6.14
C ARG A 25 -0.79 8.59 -5.23
N TRP A 26 -0.54 7.32 -5.57
CA TRP A 26 0.46 6.50 -4.90
C TRP A 26 1.88 6.99 -5.18
N ASP A 27 2.18 7.44 -6.40
CA ASP A 27 3.47 8.06 -6.73
C ASP A 27 3.72 9.35 -5.92
N ALA A 28 2.67 10.13 -5.68
CA ALA A 28 2.72 11.30 -4.80
C ALA A 28 2.98 10.90 -3.34
N ILE A 29 2.26 9.92 -2.80
CA ILE A 29 2.51 9.40 -1.44
C ILE A 29 3.94 8.86 -1.30
N ALA A 30 4.42 8.06 -2.26
CA ALA A 30 5.79 7.54 -2.26
C ALA A 30 6.84 8.65 -2.21
N SER A 31 6.53 9.82 -2.79
CA SER A 31 7.42 10.98 -2.77
C SER A 31 7.54 11.64 -1.39
N GLU A 32 6.58 11.41 -0.50
CA GLU A 32 6.57 11.91 0.88
C GLU A 32 6.95 10.83 1.91
N CYS A 33 7.02 9.56 1.50
CA CYS A 33 7.43 8.45 2.35
C CYS A 33 8.93 8.50 2.68
N GLY A 34 9.24 8.41 3.98
CA GLY A 34 10.58 8.21 4.49
C GLY A 34 10.82 6.77 4.96
N PRO A 35 11.95 6.50 5.64
CA PRO A 35 12.32 5.15 6.08
C PRO A 35 11.33 4.55 7.10
N ASP A 36 10.68 5.36 7.93
CA ASP A 36 9.65 4.88 8.87
C ASP A 36 8.39 4.43 8.14
N GLU A 37 7.94 5.20 7.14
CA GLU A 37 6.79 4.83 6.31
C GLU A 37 7.08 3.57 5.48
N VAL A 38 8.31 3.40 4.98
CA VAL A 38 8.76 2.18 4.29
C VAL A 38 8.63 0.95 5.20
N LEU A 39 9.10 1.03 6.45
CA LEU A 39 9.00 -0.07 7.41
C LEU A 39 7.53 -0.41 7.72
N GLU A 40 6.66 0.60 7.79
CA GLU A 40 5.23 0.38 8.00
C GLU A 40 4.57 -0.29 6.79
N ILE A 41 4.94 0.09 5.55
CA ILE A 41 4.47 -0.56 4.33
C ILE A 41 4.86 -2.04 4.33
N GLU A 42 6.09 -2.37 4.74
CA GLU A 42 6.56 -3.75 4.86
C GLU A 42 5.76 -4.54 5.90
N GLN A 43 5.47 -3.95 7.06
CA GLN A 43 4.63 -4.59 8.09
C GLN A 43 3.21 -4.84 7.58
N ARG A 44 2.61 -3.90 6.84
CA ARG A 44 1.30 -4.09 6.20
C ARG A 44 1.32 -5.18 5.13
N LEU A 45 2.36 -5.23 4.32
CA LEU A 45 2.55 -6.31 3.34
C LEU A 45 2.63 -7.67 4.02
N TYR A 46 3.31 -7.77 5.16
CA TYR A 46 3.37 -9.00 5.94
C TYR A 46 1.99 -9.40 6.48
N ALA A 47 1.25 -8.44 7.07
CA ALA A 47 -0.10 -8.67 7.55
C ALA A 47 -1.06 -9.15 6.45
N LEU A 48 -1.03 -8.52 5.26
CA LEU A 48 -1.85 -8.92 4.12
C LEU A 48 -1.51 -10.32 3.60
N ARG A 49 -0.24 -10.72 3.64
CA ARG A 49 0.16 -12.09 3.27
C ARG A 49 -0.34 -13.12 4.29
N LEU A 50 -0.34 -12.77 5.57
CA LEU A 50 -0.88 -13.62 6.62
C LEU A 50 -2.41 -13.75 6.48
N GLU A 51 -3.08 -12.65 6.15
CA GLU A 51 -4.51 -12.64 5.87
C GLU A 51 -4.82 -13.50 4.65
N LEU A 52 -4.06 -13.37 3.55
CA LEU A 52 -4.21 -14.20 2.36
C LEU A 52 -4.08 -15.70 2.65
N ASP A 53 -3.16 -16.09 3.53
CA ASP A 53 -2.97 -17.49 3.95
C ASP A 53 -4.12 -17.99 4.84
N ALA A 54 -4.75 -17.08 5.59
CA ALA A 54 -5.92 -17.36 6.39
C ALA A 54 -7.24 -17.37 5.59
N VAL A 55 -7.27 -16.76 4.39
CA VAL A 55 -8.45 -16.78 3.51
C VAL A 55 -8.64 -18.16 2.91
N GLU A 56 -9.86 -18.67 3.03
CA GLU A 56 -10.23 -19.99 2.56
C GLU A 56 -10.16 -20.07 1.02
N ASP A 57 -9.76 -21.23 0.48
CA ASP A 57 -9.48 -21.38 -0.95
C ASP A 57 -10.69 -21.10 -1.87
N TRP A 58 -11.91 -21.24 -1.35
CA TRP A 58 -13.14 -21.02 -2.08
C TRP A 58 -13.53 -19.53 -2.18
N ASP A 59 -12.94 -18.66 -1.38
CA ASP A 59 -13.18 -17.22 -1.39
C ASP A 59 -12.21 -16.51 -2.35
N GLY A 60 -12.42 -16.76 -3.65
CA GLY A 60 -11.60 -16.19 -4.72
C GLY A 60 -11.67 -14.66 -4.80
N ASP A 61 -12.82 -14.06 -4.48
CA ASP A 61 -13.01 -12.61 -4.55
C ASP A 61 -12.17 -11.91 -3.47
N THR A 62 -12.21 -12.39 -2.22
CA THR A 62 -11.39 -11.84 -1.14
C THR A 62 -9.90 -12.05 -1.40
N ARG A 63 -9.50 -13.21 -1.93
CA ARG A 63 -8.10 -13.46 -2.33
C ARG A 63 -7.63 -12.50 -3.40
N ASP A 64 -8.45 -12.23 -4.41
CA ASP A 64 -8.14 -11.29 -5.48
C ASP A 64 -8.02 -9.86 -4.96
N ASP A 65 -8.88 -9.44 -4.02
CA ASP A 65 -8.80 -8.11 -3.42
C ASP A 65 -7.57 -7.95 -2.53
N ILE A 66 -7.19 -8.97 -1.75
CA ILE A 66 -5.95 -8.97 -0.99
C ILE A 66 -4.74 -8.95 -1.93
N HIS A 67 -4.76 -9.71 -3.03
CA HIS A 67 -3.70 -9.65 -4.03
C HIS A 67 -3.56 -8.25 -4.65
N LYS A 68 -4.68 -7.60 -5.02
CA LYS A 68 -4.65 -6.22 -5.51
C LYS A 68 -4.05 -5.27 -4.47
N ALA A 69 -4.42 -5.41 -3.20
CA ALA A 69 -3.86 -4.60 -2.13
C ALA A 69 -2.33 -4.82 -1.99
N ILE A 70 -1.87 -6.07 -2.01
CA ILE A 70 -0.44 -6.42 -1.95
C ILE A 70 0.33 -5.80 -3.11
N GLU A 71 -0.18 -5.88 -4.34
CA GLU A 71 0.49 -5.32 -5.51
C GLU A 71 0.59 -3.79 -5.42
N GLN A 72 -0.44 -3.12 -4.92
CA GLN A 72 -0.42 -1.66 -4.71
C GLN A 72 0.63 -1.26 -3.66
N PHE A 73 0.70 -1.96 -2.52
CA PHE A 73 1.72 -1.69 -1.50
C PHE A 73 3.13 -2.06 -1.96
N ARG A 74 3.31 -3.11 -2.77
CA ARG A 74 4.61 -3.43 -3.39
C ARG A 74 5.07 -2.33 -4.32
N ARG A 75 4.19 -1.81 -5.17
CA ARG A 75 4.51 -0.68 -6.05
C ARG A 75 4.90 0.55 -5.24
N LEU A 76 4.15 0.86 -4.18
CA LEU A 76 4.48 1.95 -3.26
C LEU A 76 5.87 1.78 -2.62
N LEU A 77 6.18 0.56 -2.17
CA LEU A 77 7.47 0.21 -1.59
C LEU A 77 8.62 0.37 -2.59
N GLN A 78 8.43 -0.05 -3.84
CA GLN A 78 9.44 0.13 -4.89
C GLN A 78 9.71 1.61 -5.16
N LEU A 79 8.65 2.42 -5.30
CA LEU A 79 8.77 3.85 -5.56
C LEU A 79 9.45 4.60 -4.40
N ALA A 80 9.07 4.29 -3.16
CA ALA A 80 9.67 4.89 -1.96
C ALA A 80 11.12 4.40 -1.75
N GLY A 81 11.39 3.11 -1.96
CA GLY A 81 12.70 2.49 -1.79
C GLY A 81 13.73 2.89 -2.85
N ASP A 82 13.31 3.11 -4.10
CA ASP A 82 14.20 3.60 -5.15
C ASP A 82 14.61 5.06 -4.92
N LYS A 83 13.71 5.89 -4.37
CA LYS A 83 14.07 7.24 -3.90
C LYS A 83 14.99 7.23 -2.69
N ALA A 84 14.76 6.34 -1.71
CA ALA A 84 15.66 6.19 -0.56
C ALA A 84 17.08 5.76 -0.98
N ARG A 85 17.22 5.10 -2.14
CA ARG A 85 18.51 4.79 -2.76
C ARG A 85 19.11 5.94 -3.58
N CYS A 86 18.29 6.80 -4.20
CA CYS A 86 18.77 7.96 -4.96
C CYS A 86 19.15 9.20 -4.12
N GLN A 87 18.71 9.29 -2.85
CA GLN A 87 19.09 10.38 -1.93
C GLN A 87 20.39 10.10 -1.15
N ARG A 88 21.12 9.05 -1.51
CA ARG A 88 22.32 8.58 -0.80
C ARG A 88 23.61 8.88 -1.56
#